data_AF-A0A515D6B2-F1
#
_entry.id   AF-A0A515D6B2-F1
#
_cell.length_a   1.000
_cell.length_b   1.000
_cell.length_c   1.000
_cell.angle_alpha   90.00
_cell.angle_beta   90.00
_cell.angle_gamma   90.00
#
_symmetry.space_group_name_H-M   'P 1'
#
loop_
_entity.id
_entity.type
_entity.pdbx_description
1 polymer ?
#
loop_
_entity_poly.entity_id
_entity_poly.type
_entity_poly.pdbx_seq_one_letter_code
_entity_poly.pdbx_strand_id
1 'polypeptide(L)'
;MMKMDGASLRAAYIEAGQVSLFRGLERFLATRPEQIPPKLAKNFKALLEEMPASEIRALLLDGLGGNSDALASIDQIGVWGAYRQARTGSFAGNSRVWVDHCVEVESASKGIDTLLRESAYAAAADAVKTSPMLTLYVSEAALQQLAKATTEAEALLPRTAGLCELLLAQVARVDVILRNQTSSHDNHIGFETLLAARIKQVCNPGRELFRRMKATLGAQSISNLLDWAQAVKTGMDVVDESTLKRWSSGREFPREEKLQLFVETTLKNRGLDKDDRAFQHIGTQYWAARRLHKLLEIVRRFLTAEQSSPRDVGLWSSLLGGPCAEQWVQQRYTFWLSHWQASNIGAGNTGTG
;
A
#
# COMPACT_ATOMS: atom_id res chain seq x y z
N MET A 1 -7.71 -13.32 -9.82
CA MET A 1 -6.97 -12.03 -9.90
C MET A 1 -7.78 -10.94 -9.22
N MET A 2 -7.78 -10.90 -7.89
CA MET A 2 -8.43 -9.85 -7.11
C MET A 2 -7.54 -8.61 -7.12
N LYS A 3 -8.02 -7.52 -7.71
CA LYS A 3 -7.42 -6.18 -7.58
C LYS A 3 -7.78 -5.65 -6.20
N MET A 4 -6.87 -5.81 -5.25
CA MET A 4 -6.92 -5.15 -3.95
C MET A 4 -5.73 -4.18 -3.90
N ASP A 5 -5.99 -2.92 -3.62
CA ASP A 5 -4.99 -1.83 -3.69
C ASP A 5 -4.17 -1.77 -2.40
N GLY A 6 -3.48 -2.87 -2.15
CA GLY A 6 -2.30 -2.93 -1.32
C GLY A 6 -1.12 -3.07 -2.24
N ALA A 7 -0.68 -1.94 -2.82
CA ALA A 7 0.38 -1.80 -3.82
C ALA A 7 0.71 -3.11 -4.57
N SER A 8 -0.11 -3.54 -5.53
CA SER A 8 0.46 -4.46 -6.52
C SER A 8 1.57 -3.71 -7.25
N LEU A 9 2.69 -4.36 -7.56
CA LEU A 9 3.76 -3.75 -8.35
C LEU A 9 3.19 -3.05 -9.59
N ARG A 10 2.21 -3.69 -10.25
CA ARG A 10 1.42 -3.13 -11.35
C ARG A 10 0.78 -1.78 -11.04
N ALA A 11 0.15 -1.61 -9.88
CA ALA A 11 -0.47 -0.35 -9.48
C ALA A 11 0.58 0.75 -9.29
N ALA A 12 1.72 0.41 -8.69
CA ALA A 12 2.85 1.34 -8.53
C ALA A 12 3.45 1.78 -9.87
N TYR A 13 3.44 0.91 -10.89
CA TYR A 13 3.79 1.27 -12.28
C TYR A 13 2.66 2.03 -13.01
N ILE A 14 1.38 1.78 -12.70
CA ILE A 14 0.25 2.57 -13.23
C ILE A 14 0.33 4.01 -12.74
N GLU A 15 0.53 4.22 -11.43
CA GLU A 15 0.70 5.54 -10.82
C GLU A 15 1.89 6.29 -11.41
N ALA A 16 2.95 5.57 -11.81
CA ALA A 16 4.11 6.15 -12.48
C ALA A 16 3.94 6.35 -14.00
N GLY A 17 2.80 5.99 -14.60
CA GLY A 17 2.58 6.05 -16.04
C GLY A 17 3.36 5.00 -16.87
N GLN A 18 3.90 3.98 -16.21
CA GLN A 18 4.85 2.99 -16.76
C GLN A 18 4.24 1.58 -16.90
N VAL A 19 2.96 1.49 -17.24
CA VAL A 19 2.23 0.20 -17.36
C VAL A 19 2.87 -0.74 -18.37
N SER A 20 3.38 -0.20 -19.48
CA SER A 20 4.06 -0.98 -20.52
C SER A 20 5.34 -1.63 -20.02
N LEU A 21 6.11 -0.90 -19.19
CA LEU A 21 7.32 -1.41 -18.57
C LEU A 21 7.02 -2.54 -17.58
N PHE A 22 5.99 -2.39 -16.74
CA PHE A 22 5.53 -3.47 -15.86
C PHE A 22 5.16 -4.74 -16.62
N ARG A 23 4.39 -4.62 -17.72
CA ARG A 23 4.00 -5.78 -18.54
C ARG A 23 5.20 -6.45 -19.21
N GLY A 24 6.22 -5.68 -19.58
CA GLY A 24 7.49 -6.20 -20.09
C GLY A 24 8.22 -7.01 -19.03
N LEU A 25 8.40 -6.43 -17.82
CA LEU A 25 9.03 -7.07 -16.67
C LEU A 25 8.31 -8.35 -16.23
N GLU A 26 6.99 -8.29 -16.06
CA GLU A 26 6.17 -9.43 -15.64
C GLU A 26 6.34 -10.62 -16.61
N ARG A 27 6.34 -10.35 -17.92
CA ARG A 27 6.55 -11.40 -18.94
C ARG A 27 7.98 -11.90 -18.97
N PHE A 28 8.96 -11.00 -18.79
CA PHE A 28 10.37 -11.35 -18.73
C PHE A 28 10.68 -12.27 -17.54
N LEU A 29 10.12 -11.98 -16.37
CA LEU A 29 10.31 -12.79 -15.17
C LEU A 29 9.52 -14.11 -15.21
N ALA A 30 8.35 -14.12 -15.87
CA ALA A 30 7.53 -15.33 -15.99
C ALA A 30 8.01 -16.32 -17.07
N THR A 31 8.87 -15.87 -17.99
CA THR A 31 9.30 -16.65 -19.17
C THR A 31 10.79 -16.89 -19.09
N ARG A 32 11.27 -18.12 -19.32
CA ARG A 32 12.71 -18.35 -19.46
C ARG A 32 13.25 -17.45 -20.58
N PRO A 33 14.43 -16.82 -20.46
CA PRO A 33 14.96 -15.89 -21.47
C PRO A 33 14.93 -16.45 -22.89
N GLU A 34 15.24 -17.74 -23.04
CA GLU A 34 15.25 -18.49 -24.30
C GLU A 34 13.86 -18.63 -24.96
N GLN A 35 12.79 -18.48 -24.19
CA GLN A 35 11.40 -18.61 -24.64
C GLN A 35 10.74 -17.24 -24.88
N ILE A 36 11.47 -16.13 -24.67
CA ILE A 36 10.93 -14.79 -24.88
C ILE A 36 10.84 -14.53 -26.39
N PRO A 37 9.65 -14.22 -26.94
CA PRO A 37 9.51 -13.92 -28.36
C PRO A 37 10.44 -12.75 -28.78
N PRO A 38 11.17 -12.83 -29.91
CA PRO A 38 12.12 -11.79 -30.32
C PRO A 38 11.52 -10.38 -30.41
N LYS A 39 10.25 -10.29 -30.85
CA LYS A 39 9.49 -9.03 -30.90
C LYS A 39 9.23 -8.45 -29.50
N LEU A 40 8.97 -9.31 -28.51
CA LEU A 40 8.79 -8.90 -27.11
C LEU A 40 10.11 -8.45 -26.50
N ALA A 41 11.20 -9.20 -26.72
CA ALA A 41 12.53 -8.82 -26.28
C ALA A 41 12.97 -7.47 -26.85
N LYS A 42 12.74 -7.23 -28.15
CA LYS A 42 13.01 -5.93 -28.81
C LYS A 42 12.20 -4.79 -28.20
N ASN A 43 10.90 -4.97 -28.00
CA ASN A 43 10.04 -3.95 -27.42
C ASN A 43 10.40 -3.65 -25.96
N PHE A 44 10.73 -4.69 -25.20
CA PHE A 44 11.13 -4.52 -23.80
C PHE A 44 12.50 -3.85 -23.70
N LYS A 45 13.46 -4.21 -24.55
CA LYS A 45 14.75 -3.52 -24.66
C LYS A 45 14.57 -2.02 -24.93
N ALA A 46 13.70 -1.64 -25.87
CA ALA A 46 13.42 -0.24 -26.14
C ALA A 46 12.84 0.50 -24.92
N LEU A 47 11.92 -0.13 -24.19
CA LEU A 47 11.38 0.44 -22.93
C LEU A 47 12.45 0.59 -21.85
N LEU A 48 13.40 -0.35 -21.75
CA LEU A 48 14.52 -0.26 -20.80
C LEU A 48 15.52 0.83 -21.20
N GLU A 49 15.72 1.08 -22.49
CA GLU A 49 16.60 2.13 -22.99
C GLU A 49 16.06 3.55 -22.70
N GLU A 50 14.74 3.70 -22.61
CA GLU A 50 14.06 4.94 -22.17
C GLU A 50 14.20 5.20 -20.66
N MET A 51 14.61 4.21 -19.87
CA MET A 51 14.81 4.38 -18.43
C MET A 51 16.13 5.08 -18.09
N PRO A 52 16.18 5.86 -16.99
CA PRO A 52 17.44 6.38 -16.47
C PRO A 52 18.48 5.27 -16.26
N ALA A 53 19.75 5.61 -16.49
CA ALA A 53 20.86 4.70 -16.23
C ALA A 53 20.84 4.28 -14.74
N SER A 54 20.78 2.98 -14.51
CA SER A 54 20.72 2.37 -13.17
C SER A 54 21.29 0.95 -13.25
N GLU A 55 21.72 0.42 -12.11
CA GLU A 55 22.22 -0.95 -11.99
C GLU A 55 21.17 -1.97 -12.47
N ILE A 56 19.92 -1.81 -12.04
CA ILE A 56 18.83 -2.70 -12.49
C ILE A 56 18.59 -2.63 -13.99
N ARG A 57 18.72 -1.46 -14.62
CA ARG A 57 18.59 -1.33 -16.08
C ARG A 57 19.68 -2.14 -16.77
N ALA A 58 20.93 -2.04 -16.31
CA ALA A 58 22.04 -2.81 -16.87
C ALA A 58 21.80 -4.32 -16.73
N LEU A 59 21.42 -4.77 -15.53
CA LEU A 59 21.10 -6.18 -15.27
C LEU A 59 19.95 -6.70 -16.16
N LEU A 60 18.89 -5.92 -16.36
CA LEU A 60 17.76 -6.30 -17.22
C LEU A 60 18.16 -6.38 -18.70
N LEU A 61 19.03 -5.50 -19.18
CA LEU A 61 19.56 -5.54 -20.54
C LEU A 61 20.49 -6.75 -20.75
N ASP A 62 21.35 -7.05 -19.79
CA ASP A 62 22.25 -8.21 -19.83
C ASP A 62 21.47 -9.53 -19.72
N GLY A 63 20.46 -9.59 -18.86
CA GLY A 63 19.56 -10.72 -18.73
C GLY A 63 18.75 -10.98 -20.01
N LEU A 64 18.34 -9.93 -20.72
CA LEU A 64 17.75 -10.06 -22.06
C LEU A 64 18.73 -10.62 -23.10
N GLY A 65 20.03 -10.40 -22.91
CA GLY A 65 21.10 -11.01 -23.69
C GLY A 65 21.37 -12.48 -23.35
N GLY A 66 20.67 -13.05 -22.37
CA GLY A 66 20.85 -14.43 -21.91
C GLY A 66 21.92 -14.61 -20.85
N ASN A 67 22.40 -13.54 -20.21
CA ASN A 67 23.38 -13.64 -19.13
C ASN A 67 22.75 -14.26 -17.86
N SER A 68 23.17 -15.47 -17.51
CA SER A 68 22.68 -16.23 -16.35
C SER A 68 22.95 -15.53 -15.02
N ASP A 69 24.09 -14.85 -14.89
CA ASP A 69 24.49 -14.18 -13.66
C ASP A 69 23.62 -12.95 -13.43
N ALA A 70 23.33 -12.20 -14.50
CA ALA A 70 22.41 -11.07 -14.44
C ALA A 70 20.99 -11.50 -14.03
N LEU A 71 20.52 -12.64 -14.52
CA LEU A 71 19.21 -13.21 -14.14
C LEU A 71 19.18 -13.64 -12.68
N ALA A 72 20.24 -14.28 -12.20
CA ALA A 72 20.38 -14.65 -10.80
C ALA A 72 20.41 -13.40 -9.89
N SER A 73 21.12 -12.34 -10.30
CA SER A 73 21.13 -11.06 -9.59
C SER A 73 19.74 -10.40 -9.57
N ILE A 74 18.99 -10.42 -10.67
CA ILE A 74 17.61 -9.89 -10.71
C ILE A 74 16.70 -10.65 -9.74
N ASP A 75 16.78 -11.98 -9.71
CA ASP A 75 16.03 -12.82 -8.77
C ASP A 75 16.42 -12.51 -7.31
N GLN A 76 17.71 -12.29 -7.06
CA GLN A 76 18.20 -11.84 -5.75
C GLN A 76 17.78 -10.41 -5.39
N ILE A 77 17.54 -9.52 -6.33
CA ILE A 77 17.05 -8.17 -6.03
C ILE A 77 15.56 -8.19 -5.69
N GLY A 78 14.79 -9.08 -6.31
CA GLY A 78 13.34 -9.14 -6.16
C GLY A 78 12.61 -8.03 -6.92
N VAL A 79 11.30 -8.15 -7.07
CA VAL A 79 10.51 -7.27 -7.94
C VAL A 79 10.30 -5.88 -7.32
N TRP A 80 10.19 -5.80 -5.99
CA TRP A 80 10.15 -4.52 -5.29
C TRP A 80 11.52 -3.86 -5.23
N GLY A 81 12.58 -4.64 -5.05
CA GLY A 81 13.94 -4.14 -5.12
C GLY A 81 14.24 -3.53 -6.49
N ALA A 82 13.83 -4.21 -7.56
CA ALA A 82 13.97 -3.74 -8.92
C ALA A 82 13.19 -2.44 -9.16
N TYR A 83 11.94 -2.36 -8.70
CA TYR A 83 11.14 -1.13 -8.78
C TYR A 83 11.77 0.03 -8.03
N ARG A 84 12.32 -0.23 -6.84
CA ARG A 84 13.04 0.75 -6.04
C ARG A 84 14.25 1.31 -6.79
N GLN A 85 15.07 0.45 -7.37
CA GLN A 85 16.27 0.83 -8.13
C GLN A 85 15.92 1.52 -9.47
N ALA A 86 14.82 1.12 -10.11
CA ALA A 86 14.36 1.71 -11.37
C ALA A 86 13.91 3.18 -11.21
N ARG A 87 13.58 3.61 -9.98
CA ARG A 87 13.07 4.94 -9.66
C ARG A 87 14.08 5.83 -8.92
N THR A 88 15.38 5.56 -9.04
CA THR A 88 16.46 6.36 -8.42
C THR A 88 16.21 7.86 -8.58
N GLY A 89 15.89 8.54 -7.48
CA GLY A 89 15.66 10.00 -7.41
C GLY A 89 14.21 10.50 -7.52
N SER A 90 13.22 9.66 -7.85
CA SER A 90 11.85 10.12 -8.20
C SER A 90 10.75 9.65 -7.23
N PHE A 91 11.06 9.31 -5.99
CA PHE A 91 10.01 9.01 -5.01
C PHE A 91 9.41 10.30 -4.46
N ALA A 92 8.20 10.62 -4.90
CA ALA A 92 7.42 11.73 -4.33
C ALA A 92 6.91 11.36 -2.93
N GLY A 93 7.16 12.26 -1.97
CA GLY A 93 6.64 12.18 -0.60
C GLY A 93 6.98 10.87 0.11
N ASN A 94 5.99 10.28 0.78
CA ASN A 94 6.15 9.09 1.63
C ASN A 94 6.26 7.77 0.85
N SER A 95 6.36 7.83 -0.48
CA SER A 95 6.30 6.63 -1.32
C SER A 95 7.48 5.70 -1.09
N ARG A 96 8.64 6.27 -0.76
CA ARG A 96 9.85 5.51 -0.46
C ARG A 96 9.68 4.60 0.76
N VAL A 97 8.98 5.06 1.80
CA VAL A 97 8.83 4.33 3.07
C VAL A 97 8.13 3.00 2.86
N TRP A 98 6.96 3.02 2.20
CA TRP A 98 6.20 1.79 2.02
C TRP A 98 6.83 0.87 0.96
N VAL A 99 7.56 1.41 -0.02
CA VAL A 99 8.34 0.62 -0.98
C VAL A 99 9.50 -0.08 -0.28
N ASP A 100 10.28 0.63 0.55
CA ASP A 100 11.37 0.05 1.32
C ASP A 100 10.84 -1.09 2.23
N HIS A 101 9.68 -0.89 2.84
CA HIS A 101 9.02 -1.94 3.62
C HIS A 101 8.61 -3.16 2.78
N CYS A 102 8.13 -2.97 1.54
CA CYS A 102 7.87 -4.09 0.62
C CYS A 102 9.15 -4.87 0.30
N VAL A 103 10.28 -4.19 0.09
CA VAL A 103 11.59 -4.81 -0.21
C VAL A 103 12.07 -5.66 0.97
N GLU A 104 11.93 -5.16 2.20
CA GLU A 104 12.30 -5.89 3.42
C GLU A 104 11.49 -7.20 3.55
N VAL A 105 10.18 -7.12 3.33
CA VAL A 105 9.28 -8.28 3.40
C VAL A 105 9.51 -9.27 2.26
N GLU A 106 9.69 -8.78 1.03
CA GLU A 106 10.06 -9.61 -0.12
C GLU A 106 11.35 -10.39 0.14
N SER A 107 12.38 -9.71 0.63
CA SER A 107 13.66 -10.34 0.96
C SER A 107 13.51 -11.43 2.02
N ALA A 108 12.69 -11.19 3.05
CA ALA A 108 12.42 -12.16 4.09
C ALA A 108 11.57 -13.35 3.62
N SER A 109 10.84 -13.22 2.49
CA SER A 109 9.85 -14.20 2.02
C SER A 109 10.39 -15.19 0.98
N LYS A 110 11.57 -14.97 0.39
CA LYS A 110 12.12 -15.78 -0.71
C LYS A 110 12.14 -17.30 -0.44
N GLY A 111 12.62 -17.71 0.74
CA GLY A 111 12.65 -19.12 1.12
C GLY A 111 11.25 -19.72 1.26
N ILE A 112 10.32 -18.93 1.79
CA ILE A 112 8.92 -19.32 2.00
C ILE A 112 8.17 -19.45 0.68
N ASP A 113 8.41 -18.55 -0.28
CA ASP A 113 7.78 -18.61 -1.60
C ASP A 113 8.18 -19.88 -2.38
N THR A 114 9.36 -20.42 -2.12
CA THR A 114 9.79 -21.72 -2.66
C THR A 114 8.98 -22.85 -2.04
N LEU A 115 8.89 -22.88 -0.71
CA LEU A 115 8.09 -23.89 0.02
C LEU A 115 6.61 -23.87 -0.37
N LEU A 116 6.03 -22.67 -0.56
CA LEU A 116 4.65 -22.51 -0.99
C LEU A 116 4.42 -23.06 -2.41
N ARG A 117 5.35 -22.84 -3.35
CA ARG A 117 5.27 -23.39 -4.71
C ARG A 117 5.36 -24.92 -4.73
N GLU A 118 6.11 -25.49 -3.80
CA GLU A 118 6.25 -26.94 -3.62
C GLU A 118 5.10 -27.55 -2.81
N SER A 119 4.07 -26.76 -2.43
CA SER A 119 2.98 -27.17 -1.55
C SER A 119 3.45 -27.68 -0.17
N ALA A 120 4.65 -27.29 0.26
CA ALA A 120 5.22 -27.62 1.57
C ALA A 120 4.70 -26.65 2.66
N TYR A 121 3.37 -26.60 2.86
CA TYR A 121 2.71 -25.58 3.68
C TYR A 121 3.10 -25.62 5.17
N ALA A 122 3.29 -26.80 5.75
CA ALA A 122 3.77 -26.97 7.12
C ALA A 122 5.16 -26.36 7.31
N ALA A 123 6.10 -26.69 6.42
CA ALA A 123 7.45 -26.11 6.44
C ALA A 123 7.43 -24.60 6.18
N ALA A 124 6.53 -24.12 5.31
CA ALA A 124 6.34 -22.69 5.10
C ALA A 124 5.86 -21.97 6.37
N ALA A 125 4.94 -22.55 7.12
CA ALA A 125 4.48 -22.00 8.40
C ALA A 125 5.61 -21.93 9.44
N ASP A 126 6.43 -22.97 9.55
CA ASP A 126 7.59 -22.99 10.44
C ASP A 126 8.65 -21.93 10.04
N ALA A 127 8.90 -21.78 8.73
CA ALA A 127 9.79 -20.75 8.22
C ALA A 127 9.28 -19.32 8.48
N VAL A 128 7.97 -19.09 8.38
CA VAL A 128 7.36 -17.80 8.77
C VAL A 128 7.50 -17.56 10.27
N LYS A 129 7.20 -18.58 11.09
CA LYS A 129 7.26 -18.49 12.56
C LYS A 129 8.66 -18.19 13.09
N THR A 130 9.68 -18.70 12.42
CA THR A 130 11.09 -18.48 12.78
C THR A 130 11.68 -17.20 12.20
N SER A 131 11.02 -16.58 11.22
CA SER A 131 11.45 -15.32 10.63
C SER A 131 11.15 -14.12 11.55
N PRO A 132 12.17 -13.37 12.02
CA PRO A 132 11.96 -12.20 12.88
C PRO A 132 11.10 -11.11 12.24
N MET A 133 11.10 -11.03 10.90
CA MET A 133 10.33 -10.05 10.14
C MET A 133 8.90 -10.53 9.91
N LEU A 134 8.73 -11.76 9.42
CA LEU A 134 7.43 -12.21 8.93
C LEU A 134 6.47 -12.66 10.03
N THR A 135 6.99 -13.16 11.15
CA THR A 135 6.15 -13.54 12.30
C THR A 135 5.35 -12.36 12.86
N LEU A 136 5.75 -11.12 12.60
CA LEU A 136 5.04 -9.92 13.06
C LEU A 136 3.69 -9.73 12.34
N TYR A 137 3.56 -10.23 11.11
CA TYR A 137 2.38 -10.03 10.27
C TYR A 137 1.38 -11.19 10.36
N VAL A 138 1.78 -12.33 10.94
CA VAL A 138 0.97 -13.55 10.89
C VAL A 138 0.61 -13.96 12.30
N SER A 139 -0.69 -14.02 12.60
CA SER A 139 -1.19 -14.50 13.89
C SER A 139 -0.89 -16.00 14.07
N GLU A 140 -0.83 -16.46 15.32
CA GLU A 140 -0.66 -17.89 15.61
C GLU A 140 -1.78 -18.74 14.96
N ALA A 141 -3.02 -18.23 14.94
CA ALA A 141 -4.12 -18.89 14.23
C ALA A 141 -3.86 -19.00 12.72
N ALA A 142 -3.30 -17.97 12.11
CA ALA A 142 -2.92 -17.99 10.69
C ALA A 142 -1.76 -18.95 10.42
N LEU A 143 -0.75 -19.03 11.30
CA LEU A 143 0.32 -20.02 11.19
C LEU A 143 -0.22 -21.46 11.29
N GLN A 144 -1.12 -21.71 12.23
CA GLN A 144 -1.75 -23.03 12.39
C GLN A 144 -2.61 -23.41 11.18
N GLN A 145 -3.33 -22.45 10.60
CA GLN A 145 -4.12 -22.68 9.39
C GLN A 145 -3.22 -22.93 8.17
N LEU A 146 -2.11 -22.20 8.03
CA LEU A 146 -1.14 -22.44 6.97
C LEU A 146 -0.52 -23.83 7.11
N ALA A 147 -0.14 -24.24 8.32
CA ALA A 147 0.48 -25.53 8.56
C ALA A 147 -0.44 -26.72 8.23
N LYS A 148 -1.76 -26.52 8.33
CA LYS A 148 -2.80 -27.54 8.05
C LYS A 148 -3.30 -27.50 6.60
N ALA A 149 -2.91 -26.50 5.81
CA ALA A 149 -3.36 -26.38 4.44
C ALA A 149 -2.90 -27.57 3.60
N THR A 150 -3.78 -28.07 2.75
CA THR A 150 -3.51 -29.15 1.79
C THR A 150 -3.58 -28.65 0.34
N THR A 151 -4.20 -27.49 0.13
CA THR A 151 -4.36 -26.86 -1.17
C THR A 151 -3.88 -25.42 -1.17
N GLU A 152 -3.57 -24.89 -2.35
CA GLU A 152 -3.20 -23.47 -2.50
C GLU A 152 -4.33 -22.56 -2.02
N ALA A 153 -5.59 -22.94 -2.30
CA ALA A 153 -6.76 -22.18 -1.89
C ALA A 153 -6.89 -22.05 -0.36
N GLU A 154 -6.59 -23.11 0.39
CA GLU A 154 -6.57 -23.09 1.86
C GLU A 154 -5.40 -22.23 2.37
N ALA A 155 -4.22 -22.35 1.77
CA ALA A 155 -3.04 -21.56 2.13
C ALA A 155 -3.22 -20.06 1.84
N LEU A 156 -4.10 -19.67 0.91
CA LEU A 156 -4.38 -18.27 0.60
C LEU A 156 -5.03 -17.51 1.76
N LEU A 157 -5.82 -18.16 2.60
CA LEU A 157 -6.53 -17.50 3.71
C LEU A 157 -5.57 -16.88 4.75
N PRO A 158 -4.65 -17.66 5.38
CA PRO A 158 -3.70 -17.11 6.34
C PRO A 158 -2.74 -16.10 5.70
N ARG A 159 -2.34 -16.32 4.44
CA ARG A 159 -1.51 -15.37 3.67
C ARG A 159 -2.23 -14.04 3.45
N THR A 160 -3.54 -14.08 3.20
CA THR A 160 -4.36 -12.89 3.01
C THR A 160 -4.54 -12.12 4.31
N ALA A 161 -4.71 -12.82 5.45
CA ALA A 161 -4.71 -12.18 6.77
C ALA A 161 -3.36 -11.47 7.04
N GLY A 162 -2.24 -12.13 6.73
CA GLY A 162 -0.91 -11.53 6.83
C GLY A 162 -0.71 -10.32 5.91
N LEU A 163 -1.25 -10.35 4.70
CA LEU A 163 -1.25 -9.20 3.80
C LEU A 163 -2.05 -8.03 4.40
N CYS A 164 -3.22 -8.27 4.99
CA CYS A 164 -3.99 -7.21 5.65
C CYS A 164 -3.19 -6.54 6.78
N GLU A 165 -2.49 -7.33 7.60
CA GLU A 165 -1.58 -6.83 8.65
C GLU A 165 -0.42 -6.00 8.06
N LEU A 166 0.23 -6.50 7.00
CA LEU A 166 1.30 -5.77 6.32
C LEU A 166 0.83 -4.41 5.79
N LEU A 167 -0.34 -4.37 5.14
CA LEU A 167 -0.89 -3.14 4.59
C LEU A 167 -1.23 -2.12 5.68
N LEU A 168 -1.72 -2.58 6.83
CA LEU A 168 -1.96 -1.72 7.98
C LEU A 168 -0.64 -1.20 8.58
N ALA A 169 0.35 -2.09 8.72
CA ALA A 169 1.68 -1.78 9.24
C ALA A 169 2.39 -0.72 8.40
N GLN A 170 2.26 -0.77 7.07
CA GLN A 170 2.80 0.24 6.15
C GLN A 170 2.23 1.64 6.40
N VAL A 171 0.90 1.73 6.60
CA VAL A 171 0.25 3.02 6.91
C VAL A 171 0.76 3.57 8.24
N ALA A 172 0.89 2.71 9.26
CA ALA A 172 1.43 3.11 10.56
C ALA A 172 2.90 3.54 10.47
N ARG A 173 3.73 2.84 9.70
CA ARG A 173 5.16 3.19 9.51
C ARG A 173 5.32 4.58 8.89
N VAL A 174 4.51 4.90 7.88
CA VAL A 174 4.48 6.24 7.28
C VAL A 174 4.05 7.29 8.30
N ASP A 175 3.02 7.02 9.11
CA ASP A 175 2.56 7.95 10.16
C ASP A 175 3.68 8.27 11.16
N VAL A 176 4.41 7.26 11.65
CA VAL A 176 5.51 7.45 12.61
C VAL A 176 6.64 8.29 11.99
N ILE A 177 7.02 8.04 10.74
CA ILE A 177 8.07 8.83 10.08
C ILE A 177 7.65 10.29 9.93
N LEU A 178 6.39 10.55 9.57
CA LEU A 178 5.87 11.92 9.46
C LEU A 178 5.83 12.65 10.81
N ARG A 179 5.45 11.95 11.88
CA ARG A 179 5.52 12.47 13.26
C ARG A 179 6.93 12.88 13.64
N ASN A 180 7.93 12.10 13.23
CA ASN A 180 9.33 12.39 13.54
C ASN A 180 9.90 13.52 12.68
N GLN A 181 9.41 13.70 11.45
CA GLN A 181 9.82 14.78 10.54
C GLN A 181 9.20 16.13 10.89
N THR A 182 8.06 16.13 11.56
CA THR A 182 7.43 17.37 12.05
C THR A 182 8.03 17.73 13.40
N SER A 183 8.81 18.81 13.44
CA SER A 183 9.34 19.38 14.69
C SER A 183 8.21 19.53 15.71
N SER A 184 8.52 19.24 16.98
CA SER A 184 7.63 19.12 18.15
C SER A 184 6.72 20.33 18.48
N HIS A 185 6.59 21.30 17.57
CA HIS A 185 5.73 22.48 17.68
C HIS A 185 4.61 22.50 16.65
N ASP A 186 4.58 21.55 15.72
CA ASP A 186 3.50 21.44 14.75
C ASP A 186 2.55 20.30 15.10
N ASN A 187 1.26 20.61 15.12
CA ASN A 187 0.16 19.70 15.36
C ASN A 187 0.05 18.65 14.22
N HIS A 188 0.99 17.72 14.08
CA HIS A 188 0.79 16.57 13.18
C HIS A 188 -0.38 15.75 13.72
N ILE A 189 -1.49 15.83 13.00
CA ILE A 189 -2.65 15.01 13.28
C ILE A 189 -2.43 13.66 12.60
N GLY A 190 -2.05 12.65 13.39
CA GLY A 190 -1.77 11.31 12.85
C GLY A 190 -2.97 10.64 12.18
N PHE A 191 -2.73 9.51 11.52
CA PHE A 191 -3.77 8.83 10.74
C PHE A 191 -4.77 8.07 11.61
N GLU A 192 -4.53 7.89 12.92
CA GLU A 192 -5.49 7.32 13.87
C GLU A 192 -6.82 8.07 13.86
N THR A 193 -6.81 9.39 13.62
CA THR A 193 -8.05 10.16 13.52
C THR A 193 -8.82 9.92 12.20
N LEU A 194 -8.27 9.19 11.22
CA LEU A 194 -9.01 8.67 10.05
C LEU A 194 -9.81 7.41 10.42
N LEU A 195 -9.45 6.75 11.52
CA LEU A 195 -10.10 5.57 12.07
C LEU A 195 -11.11 5.92 13.18
N ALA A 196 -11.41 7.20 13.37
CA ALA A 196 -12.37 7.65 14.36
C ALA A 196 -13.78 7.10 14.03
N ALA A 197 -14.28 6.22 14.88
CA ALA A 197 -15.66 5.75 14.82
C ALA A 197 -16.58 6.80 15.46
N ARG A 198 -17.58 7.30 14.72
CA ARG A 198 -18.54 8.31 15.23
C ARG A 198 -20.00 7.94 15.02
N ILE A 199 -20.36 7.40 13.86
CA ILE A 199 -21.74 7.03 13.54
C ILE A 199 -21.82 5.52 13.44
N LYS A 200 -22.71 4.90 14.23
CA LYS A 200 -22.94 3.44 14.26
C LYS A 200 -21.68 2.61 14.54
N GLN A 201 -20.66 3.20 15.20
CA GLN A 201 -19.36 2.59 15.44
C GLN A 201 -18.58 2.18 14.16
N VAL A 202 -18.94 2.70 12.98
CA VAL A 202 -18.28 2.34 11.71
C VAL A 202 -17.14 3.31 11.40
N CYS A 203 -15.94 2.79 11.16
CA CYS A 203 -14.79 3.57 10.71
C CYS A 203 -14.98 4.00 9.24
N ASN A 204 -14.86 5.30 8.93
CA ASN A 204 -14.99 5.81 7.56
C ASN A 204 -13.87 6.80 7.22
N PRO A 205 -12.73 6.31 6.69
CA PRO A 205 -11.57 7.16 6.39
C PRO A 205 -11.85 8.27 5.37
N GLY A 206 -12.73 8.02 4.39
CA GLY A 206 -13.09 9.02 3.38
C GLY A 206 -13.84 10.21 3.98
N ARG A 207 -14.85 9.96 4.82
CA ARG A 207 -15.54 11.01 5.56
C ARG A 207 -14.60 11.81 6.46
N GLU A 208 -13.72 11.12 7.19
CA GLU A 208 -12.76 11.78 8.06
C GLU A 208 -11.75 12.63 7.28
N LEU A 209 -11.33 12.20 6.08
CA LEU A 209 -10.52 13.01 5.17
C LEU A 209 -11.20 14.35 4.84
N PHE A 210 -12.46 14.34 4.37
CA PHE A 210 -13.18 15.57 4.05
C PHE A 210 -13.38 16.47 5.28
N ARG A 211 -13.64 15.88 6.45
CA ARG A 211 -13.73 16.63 7.70
C ARG A 211 -12.41 17.36 8.01
N ARG A 212 -11.28 16.70 7.81
CA ARG A 212 -9.95 17.31 8.00
C ARG A 212 -9.62 18.34 6.95
N MET A 213 -9.95 18.09 5.69
CA MET A 213 -9.78 19.09 4.63
C MET A 213 -10.53 20.38 4.96
N LYS A 214 -11.80 20.27 5.41
CA LYS A 214 -12.57 21.43 5.90
C LYS A 214 -11.85 22.16 7.02
N ALA A 215 -11.38 21.45 8.04
CA ALA A 215 -10.71 22.06 9.18
C ALA A 215 -9.39 22.74 8.77
N THR A 216 -8.58 22.07 7.95
CA THR A 216 -7.27 22.55 7.49
C THR A 216 -7.41 23.79 6.61
N LEU A 217 -8.44 23.84 5.77
CA LEU A 217 -8.67 24.95 4.84
C LEU A 217 -9.60 26.05 5.39
N GLY A 218 -10.08 25.91 6.63
CA GLY A 218 -11.03 26.84 7.24
C GLY A 218 -12.43 26.85 6.59
N ALA A 219 -12.82 25.75 5.93
CA ALA A 219 -14.11 25.64 5.24
C ALA A 219 -15.25 25.34 6.24
N GLN A 220 -16.27 26.20 6.28
CA GLN A 220 -17.41 26.02 7.19
C GLN A 220 -18.33 24.87 6.74
N SER A 221 -18.49 24.69 5.42
CA SER A 221 -19.34 23.68 4.81
C SER A 221 -18.59 22.86 3.75
N ILE A 222 -19.21 21.77 3.28
CA ILE A 222 -18.68 21.00 2.15
C ILE A 222 -18.87 21.79 0.84
N SER A 223 -19.91 22.61 0.75
CA SER A 223 -20.18 23.49 -0.38
C SER A 223 -19.07 24.53 -0.56
N ASN A 224 -18.46 25.03 0.53
CA ASN A 224 -17.29 25.90 0.41
C ASN A 224 -16.12 25.22 -0.32
N LEU A 225 -15.87 23.93 -0.06
CA LEU A 225 -14.83 23.20 -0.79
C LEU A 225 -15.18 23.04 -2.27
N LEU A 226 -16.46 22.85 -2.59
CA LEU A 226 -16.97 22.76 -3.95
C LEU A 226 -16.79 24.08 -4.69
N ASP A 227 -17.19 25.19 -4.09
CA ASP A 227 -17.07 26.53 -4.66
C ASP A 227 -15.61 26.84 -5.02
N TRP A 228 -14.68 26.49 -4.12
CA TRP A 228 -13.25 26.64 -4.38
C TRP A 228 -12.74 25.73 -5.49
N ALA A 229 -13.21 24.48 -5.56
CA ALA A 229 -12.82 23.55 -6.63
C ALA A 229 -13.34 24.02 -8.01
N GLN A 230 -14.54 24.60 -8.05
CA GLN A 230 -15.22 25.04 -9.29
C GLN A 230 -14.79 26.43 -9.78
N ALA A 231 -14.33 27.31 -8.87
CA ALA A 231 -13.87 28.64 -9.26
C ALA A 231 -12.57 28.63 -10.09
N VAL A 232 -11.84 27.52 -10.13
CA VAL A 232 -10.76 27.31 -11.11
C VAL A 232 -11.38 26.84 -12.43
N LYS A 233 -11.42 27.71 -13.45
CA LYS A 233 -11.86 27.36 -14.81
C LYS A 233 -10.87 26.39 -15.46
N THR A 234 -11.02 25.10 -15.17
CA THR A 234 -10.18 24.03 -15.74
C THR A 234 -10.74 23.46 -17.05
N GLY A 235 -11.94 23.90 -17.48
CA GLY A 235 -12.63 23.34 -18.66
C GLY A 235 -13.22 21.95 -18.44
N MET A 236 -13.11 21.39 -17.23
CA MET A 236 -13.69 20.13 -16.81
C MET A 236 -14.53 20.33 -15.55
N ASP A 237 -15.74 19.78 -15.53
CA ASP A 237 -16.52 19.67 -14.28
C ASP A 237 -15.78 18.74 -13.33
N VAL A 238 -15.12 19.33 -12.33
CA VAL A 238 -14.27 18.60 -11.38
C VAL A 238 -15.10 17.56 -10.63
N VAL A 239 -16.17 17.99 -9.96
CA VAL A 239 -17.14 17.15 -9.21
C VAL A 239 -18.47 17.93 -9.05
N ASP A 240 -19.61 17.24 -9.04
CA ASP A 240 -20.92 17.82 -8.71
C ASP A 240 -21.26 17.74 -7.20
N GLU A 241 -22.21 18.55 -6.73
CA GLU A 241 -22.57 18.61 -5.30
C GLU A 241 -23.08 17.27 -4.74
N SER A 242 -23.81 16.48 -5.55
CA SER A 242 -24.32 15.17 -5.12
C SER A 242 -23.20 14.18 -4.85
N THR A 243 -22.19 14.17 -5.71
CA THR A 243 -21.00 13.34 -5.61
C THR A 243 -20.20 13.73 -4.38
N LEU A 244 -19.98 15.04 -4.18
CA LEU A 244 -19.26 15.52 -3.00
C LEU A 244 -20.01 15.21 -1.70
N LYS A 245 -21.35 15.31 -1.68
CA LYS A 245 -22.18 14.87 -0.53
C LYS A 245 -22.05 13.37 -0.24
N ARG A 246 -22.00 12.50 -1.27
CA ARG A 246 -21.77 11.06 -1.08
C ARG A 246 -20.38 10.78 -0.50
N TRP A 247 -19.37 11.50 -0.96
CA TRP A 247 -18.00 11.40 -0.46
C TRP A 247 -17.88 11.87 0.98
N SER A 248 -18.38 13.07 1.30
CA SER A 248 -18.29 13.64 2.64
C SER A 248 -19.15 12.92 3.67
N SER A 249 -20.23 12.26 3.25
CA SER A 249 -21.03 11.39 4.13
C SER A 249 -20.44 9.99 4.29
N GLY A 250 -19.42 9.64 3.51
CA GLY A 250 -18.78 8.34 3.55
C GLY A 250 -19.57 7.22 2.86
N ARG A 251 -20.57 7.56 2.02
CA ARG A 251 -21.35 6.58 1.24
C ARG A 251 -20.57 6.01 0.07
N GLU A 252 -19.59 6.76 -0.45
CA GLU A 252 -18.76 6.40 -1.58
C GLU A 252 -17.36 6.93 -1.34
N PHE A 253 -16.31 6.12 -1.56
CA PHE A 253 -14.95 6.64 -1.54
C PHE A 253 -14.57 7.18 -2.92
N PRO A 254 -13.94 8.35 -3.00
CA PRO A 254 -13.64 8.98 -4.29
C PRO A 254 -12.69 8.17 -5.18
N ARG A 255 -12.90 8.24 -6.51
CA ARG A 255 -11.90 7.75 -7.49
C ARG A 255 -10.66 8.63 -7.48
N GLU A 256 -9.50 8.04 -7.74
CA GLU A 256 -8.18 8.68 -7.67
C GLU A 256 -8.10 9.99 -8.43
N GLU A 257 -8.28 9.91 -9.74
CA GLU A 257 -8.10 11.02 -10.67
C GLU A 257 -9.03 12.19 -10.32
N LYS A 258 -10.29 11.89 -9.97
CA LYS A 258 -11.28 12.91 -9.60
C LYS A 258 -11.00 13.55 -8.26
N LEU A 259 -10.58 12.77 -7.26
CA LEU A 259 -10.24 13.31 -5.94
C LEU A 259 -8.95 14.10 -5.98
N GLN A 260 -7.94 13.61 -6.68
CA GLN A 260 -6.70 14.35 -6.88
C GLN A 260 -6.98 15.67 -7.59
N LEU A 261 -7.75 15.65 -8.68
CA LEU A 261 -8.14 16.88 -9.38
C LEU A 261 -8.90 17.83 -8.44
N PHE A 262 -9.87 17.33 -7.68
CA PHE A 262 -10.62 18.11 -6.69
C PHE A 262 -9.71 18.75 -5.63
N VAL A 263 -8.84 17.96 -5.01
CA VAL A 263 -7.88 18.44 -4.00
C VAL A 263 -6.96 19.49 -4.61
N GLU A 264 -6.37 19.21 -5.78
CA GLU A 264 -5.45 20.13 -6.45
C GLU A 264 -6.13 21.46 -6.83
N THR A 265 -7.36 21.43 -7.35
CA THR A 265 -8.07 22.67 -7.72
C THR A 265 -8.50 23.46 -6.50
N THR A 266 -9.02 22.80 -5.45
CA THR A 266 -9.36 23.46 -4.18
C THR A 266 -8.14 24.15 -3.57
N LEU A 267 -6.99 23.48 -3.54
CA LEU A 267 -5.76 24.03 -2.95
C LEU A 267 -5.16 25.16 -3.78
N LYS A 268 -5.09 25.01 -5.11
CA LYS A 268 -4.63 26.08 -6.02
C LYS A 268 -5.47 27.34 -5.88
N ASN A 269 -6.80 27.22 -5.75
CA ASN A 269 -7.68 28.37 -5.54
C ASN A 269 -7.41 29.10 -4.21
N ARG A 270 -6.94 28.35 -3.21
CA ARG A 270 -6.51 28.91 -1.92
C ARG A 270 -5.09 29.49 -1.95
N GLY A 271 -4.44 29.53 -3.12
CA GLY A 271 -3.08 30.04 -3.28
C GLY A 271 -2.00 29.08 -2.76
N LEU A 272 -2.35 27.80 -2.53
CA LEU A 272 -1.41 26.78 -2.07
C LEU A 272 -0.83 26.06 -3.29
N ASP A 273 0.50 26.03 -3.38
CA ASP A 273 1.22 25.28 -4.41
C ASP A 273 1.50 23.83 -3.94
N LYS A 274 2.24 23.05 -4.75
CA LYS A 274 2.56 21.66 -4.45
C LYS A 274 3.65 21.51 -3.36
N ASP A 275 4.42 22.57 -3.15
CA ASP A 275 5.49 22.62 -2.15
C ASP A 275 4.95 23.10 -0.79
N ASP A 276 3.75 23.67 -0.78
CA ASP A 276 3.02 24.05 0.41
C ASP A 276 2.75 22.85 1.33
N ARG A 277 3.03 23.06 2.61
CA ARG A 277 2.90 22.04 3.65
C ARG A 277 1.48 21.52 3.81
N ALA A 278 0.46 22.39 3.70
CA ALA A 278 -0.93 21.98 3.79
C ALA A 278 -1.32 21.11 2.58
N PHE A 279 -0.77 21.41 1.40
CA PHE A 279 -0.91 20.55 0.22
C PHE A 279 -0.34 19.16 0.47
N GLN A 280 0.91 19.09 0.92
CA GLN A 280 1.59 17.82 1.23
C GLN A 280 0.89 17.04 2.35
N HIS A 281 0.40 17.74 3.38
CA HIS A 281 -0.35 17.14 4.48
C HIS A 281 -1.66 16.51 4.00
N ILE A 282 -2.47 17.26 3.22
CA ILE A 282 -3.74 16.75 2.69
C ILE A 282 -3.52 15.59 1.71
N GLY A 283 -2.51 15.69 0.84
CA GLY A 283 -2.15 14.59 -0.08
C GLY A 283 -1.75 13.31 0.66
N THR A 284 -1.04 13.46 1.77
CA THR A 284 -0.62 12.34 2.61
C THR A 284 -1.78 11.73 3.39
N GLN A 285 -2.68 12.55 3.95
CA GLN A 285 -3.93 12.08 4.58
C GLN A 285 -4.84 11.37 3.57
N TYR A 286 -4.88 11.86 2.34
CA TYR A 286 -5.62 11.22 1.25
C TYR A 286 -5.08 9.80 0.97
N TRP A 287 -3.77 9.66 0.80
CA TRP A 287 -3.12 8.36 0.60
C TRP A 287 -3.47 7.36 1.73
N ALA A 288 -3.36 7.80 2.99
CA ALA A 288 -3.67 6.97 4.15
C ALA A 288 -5.16 6.60 4.18
N ALA A 289 -6.06 7.57 3.96
CA ALA A 289 -7.50 7.35 3.99
C ALA A 289 -7.94 6.30 2.96
N ARG A 290 -7.35 6.34 1.75
CA ARG A 290 -7.64 5.37 0.70
C ARG A 290 -7.22 3.96 1.10
N ARG A 291 -5.99 3.80 1.58
CA ARG A 291 -5.47 2.47 1.99
C ARG A 291 -6.31 1.89 3.12
N LEU A 292 -6.58 2.68 4.15
CA LEU A 292 -7.42 2.26 5.26
C LEU A 292 -8.84 1.93 4.82
N HIS A 293 -9.42 2.71 3.89
CA HIS A 293 -10.76 2.43 3.37
C HIS A 293 -10.82 1.08 2.66
N LYS A 294 -9.91 0.84 1.72
CA LYS A 294 -9.87 -0.43 0.96
C LYS A 294 -9.61 -1.62 1.87
N LEU A 295 -8.68 -1.48 2.81
CA LEU A 295 -8.40 -2.50 3.81
C LEU A 295 -9.64 -2.85 4.63
N LEU A 296 -10.36 -1.84 5.12
CA LEU A 296 -11.62 -2.02 5.84
C LEU A 296 -12.70 -2.68 4.97
N GLU A 297 -12.83 -2.32 3.69
CA GLU A 297 -13.77 -2.98 2.78
C GLU A 297 -13.46 -4.47 2.62
N ILE A 298 -12.18 -4.82 2.47
CA ILE A 298 -11.71 -6.20 2.34
C ILE A 298 -12.03 -6.99 3.62
N VAL A 299 -11.63 -6.47 4.78
CA VAL A 299 -11.87 -7.14 6.06
C VAL A 299 -13.36 -7.29 6.37
N ARG A 300 -14.16 -6.25 6.11
CA ARG A 300 -15.63 -6.35 6.27
C ARG A 300 -16.22 -7.45 5.39
N ARG A 301 -15.79 -7.55 4.12
CA ARG A 301 -16.26 -8.61 3.21
C ARG A 301 -15.92 -10.00 3.72
N PHE A 302 -14.72 -10.21 4.25
CA PHE A 302 -14.32 -11.49 4.83
C PHE A 302 -15.19 -11.87 6.03
N LEU A 303 -15.36 -10.95 6.97
CA LEU A 303 -16.17 -11.18 8.17
C LEU A 303 -17.66 -11.36 7.86
N THR A 304 -18.20 -10.64 6.87
CA THR A 304 -19.58 -10.84 6.40
C THR A 304 -19.75 -12.17 5.65
N ALA A 305 -18.77 -12.58 4.85
CA ALA A 305 -18.81 -13.86 4.15
C ALA A 305 -18.80 -15.04 5.13
N GLU A 306 -18.01 -14.96 6.20
CA GLU A 306 -17.97 -15.91 7.31
C GLU A 306 -19.35 -16.06 8.00
N GLN A 307 -20.08 -14.96 8.22
CA GLN A 307 -21.43 -15.02 8.80
C GLN A 307 -22.46 -15.72 7.90
N SER A 308 -22.18 -15.79 6.60
CA SER A 308 -23.06 -16.40 5.59
C SER A 308 -22.74 -17.87 5.34
N SER A 309 -21.65 -18.41 5.91
CA SER A 309 -21.17 -19.77 5.70
C SER A 309 -21.04 -20.52 7.03
N PRO A 310 -21.89 -21.54 7.30
CA PRO A 310 -21.80 -22.34 8.52
C PRO A 310 -20.46 -23.07 8.71
N ARG A 311 -19.71 -23.27 7.63
CA ARG A 311 -18.40 -23.96 7.65
C ARG A 311 -17.24 -23.06 8.07
N ASP A 312 -17.40 -21.75 7.93
CA ASP A 312 -16.32 -20.77 8.13
C ASP A 312 -16.54 -19.90 9.38
N VAL A 313 -17.51 -20.25 10.22
CA VAL A 313 -17.86 -19.50 11.43
C VAL A 313 -16.65 -19.41 12.37
N GLY A 314 -16.21 -18.20 12.66
CA GLY A 314 -15.04 -17.90 13.50
C GLY A 314 -13.69 -17.89 12.77
N LEU A 315 -13.62 -18.32 11.49
CA LEU A 315 -12.37 -18.42 10.74
C LEU A 315 -11.67 -17.06 10.58
N TRP A 316 -12.30 -16.10 9.89
CA TRP A 316 -11.66 -14.81 9.63
C TRP A 316 -11.45 -14.00 10.89
N SER A 317 -12.41 -14.09 11.82
CA SER A 317 -12.29 -13.47 13.14
C SER A 317 -11.07 -14.00 13.91
N SER A 318 -10.78 -15.31 13.83
CA SER A 318 -9.59 -15.91 14.46
C SER A 318 -8.28 -15.53 13.76
N LEU A 319 -8.28 -15.51 12.42
CA LEU A 319 -7.09 -15.18 11.62
C LEU A 319 -6.63 -13.74 11.85
N LEU A 320 -7.59 -12.81 11.90
CA LEU A 320 -7.33 -11.38 12.11
C LEU A 320 -7.20 -11.02 13.58
N GLY A 321 -7.74 -11.84 14.50
CA GLY A 321 -7.69 -11.59 15.94
C GLY A 321 -8.66 -10.51 16.42
N GLY A 322 -9.82 -10.37 15.78
CA GLY A 322 -10.84 -9.39 16.16
C GLY A 322 -12.23 -9.75 15.63
N PRO A 323 -13.31 -9.44 16.37
CA PRO A 323 -14.67 -9.87 16.00
C PRO A 323 -15.33 -8.96 14.95
N CYS A 324 -14.77 -7.78 14.68
CA CYS A 324 -15.21 -6.90 13.61
C CYS A 324 -14.04 -6.10 13.02
N ALA A 325 -14.23 -5.57 11.81
CA ALA A 325 -13.21 -4.81 11.09
C ALA A 325 -12.76 -3.56 11.86
N GLU A 326 -13.68 -2.88 12.54
CA GLU A 326 -13.42 -1.65 13.28
C GLU A 326 -12.58 -1.90 14.53
N GLN A 327 -12.88 -2.94 15.29
CA GLN A 327 -12.09 -3.30 16.46
C GLN A 327 -10.70 -3.79 16.05
N TRP A 328 -10.64 -4.65 15.01
CA TRP A 328 -9.37 -5.12 14.45
C TRP A 328 -8.48 -3.96 14.03
N VAL A 329 -8.97 -3.04 13.18
CA VAL A 329 -8.14 -1.95 12.68
C VAL A 329 -7.68 -1.02 13.82
N GLN A 330 -8.53 -0.74 14.81
CA GLN A 330 -8.17 0.15 15.93
C GLN A 330 -7.08 -0.44 16.82
N GLN A 331 -7.24 -1.72 17.19
CA GLN A 331 -6.27 -2.43 18.03
C GLN A 331 -4.94 -2.61 17.30
N ARG A 332 -5.00 -3.13 16.06
CA ARG A 332 -3.80 -3.46 15.29
C ARG A 332 -3.06 -2.22 14.80
N TYR A 333 -3.76 -1.15 14.43
CA TYR A 333 -3.10 0.11 14.07
C TYR A 333 -2.31 0.69 15.25
N THR A 334 -2.90 0.66 16.46
CA THR A 334 -2.22 1.10 17.69
C THR A 334 -0.99 0.25 17.98
N PHE A 335 -1.09 -1.07 17.87
CA PHE A 335 0.06 -1.98 17.99
C PHE A 335 1.19 -1.60 17.02
N TRP A 336 0.87 -1.40 15.74
CA TRP A 336 1.86 -1.07 14.72
C TRP A 336 2.51 0.30 14.95
N LEU A 337 1.75 1.30 15.39
CA LEU A 337 2.32 2.61 15.78
C LEU A 337 3.38 2.43 16.87
N SER A 338 3.05 1.74 17.96
CA SER A 338 3.98 1.50 19.06
C SER A 338 5.21 0.71 18.62
N HIS A 339 5.02 -0.32 17.79
CA HIS A 339 6.11 -1.11 17.23
C HIS A 339 7.10 -0.24 16.43
N TRP A 340 6.60 0.56 15.48
CA TRP A 340 7.47 1.41 14.65
C TRP A 340 8.11 2.56 15.42
N GLN A 341 7.42 3.11 16.42
CA GLN A 341 8.00 4.11 17.32
C GLN A 341 9.20 3.54 18.09
N ALA A 342 9.07 2.33 18.66
CA ALA A 342 10.17 1.67 19.36
C ALA A 342 11.36 1.36 18.43
N SER A 343 11.08 0.87 17.22
CA SER A 343 12.11 0.56 16.22
C SER A 343 12.87 1.80 15.73
N ASN A 344 12.20 2.95 15.61
CA ASN A 344 12.84 4.19 15.17
C ASN A 344 13.69 4.86 16.27
N ILE A 345 13.38 4.65 17.56
CA ILE A 345 14.21 5.13 18.67
C ILE A 345 15.58 4.41 18.69
N GLY A 346 15.62 3.14 18.29
CA GLY A 346 16.87 2.37 18.19
C GLY A 346 17.81 2.82 17.05
N ALA A 347 17.26 3.35 15.94
CA ALA A 347 18.04 3.81 14.81
C ALA A 347 18.66 5.22 15.01
N GLY A 348 18.16 5.99 15.98
CA GLY A 348 18.67 7.34 16.29
C GLY A 348 19.94 7.36 17.15
N ASN A 349 20.35 6.23 17.74
CA ASN A 349 21.49 6.14 18.67
C ASN A 349 22.79 5.58 18.04
N THR A 350 22.82 5.28 16.74
CA THR A 350 24.03 4.79 16.04
C THR A 350 24.72 5.85 15.18
N GLY A 351 24.31 7.11 15.28
CA GLY A 351 24.87 8.23 14.53
C GLY A 351 25.70 9.21 15.36
N THR A 352 26.67 8.71 16.14
CA THR A 352 27.85 9.51 16.52
C THR A 352 29.07 8.59 16.59
N GLY A 353 29.99 8.80 15.65
CA GLY A 353 31.26 8.09 15.49
C GLY A 353 31.97 8.65 14.28
#